data_AF-A0A2M7X6Y8-F1
#
_entry.id   AF-A0A2M7X6Y8-F1
#
_cell.length_a   1.000
_cell.length_b   1.000
_cell.length_c   1.000
_cell.angle_alpha   90.00
_cell.angle_beta   90.00
_cell.angle_gamma   90.00
#
_symmetry.space_group_name_H-M   'P 1'
#
loop_
_entity.id
_entity.type
_entity.pdbx_description
1 polymer ?
#
loop_
_entity_poly.entity_id
_entity_poly.type
_entity_poly.pdbx_seq_one_letter_code
_entity_poly.pdbx_strand_id
1 'polypeptide(L)'
;ADARLELQAFLRWVAEDHFTILGYREYQAVVVDGQELLRAVAGSGLGISRDAESKPRPLKSLGAYKVSGDVAERALIITKTNARSLVHRPGYMDYLGVLRFDANGKAVGEQRFLGLFTSSAYTARPWMVPLLRKKYEKLIEDSGLKPAGHSGKALRHILETMPRDELLQAPIEALFQTSIAVLALQQRQRTRVFVRRDLYGRFFSCLVFLPRDRFNQEIRERIETAMMHSLNG
;
A
#
# COMPACT_ATOMS: atom_id res chain seq x y z
N ALA A 1 8.78 -16.95 11.80
CA ALA A 1 10.15 -16.38 11.87
C ALA A 1 10.49 -15.60 10.62
N ASP A 2 10.30 -16.21 9.43
CA ASP A 2 10.61 -15.60 8.13
C ASP A 2 9.81 -14.30 7.83
N ALA A 3 8.51 -14.24 8.12
CA ALA A 3 7.70 -13.02 7.95
C ALA A 3 8.19 -11.83 8.81
N ARG A 4 8.62 -12.09 10.06
CA ARG A 4 9.17 -11.05 10.94
C ARG A 4 10.51 -10.51 10.42
N LEU A 5 11.40 -11.40 9.98
CA LEU A 5 12.69 -11.00 9.41
C LEU A 5 12.48 -10.16 8.14
N GLU A 6 11.53 -10.56 7.30
CA GLU A 6 11.16 -9.80 6.11
C GLU A 6 10.64 -8.40 6.44
N LEU A 7 9.75 -8.29 7.43
CA LEU A 7 9.26 -7.01 7.90
C LEU A 7 10.38 -6.12 8.45
N GLN A 8 11.30 -6.68 9.24
CA GLN A 8 12.46 -5.93 9.72
C GLN A 8 13.37 -5.47 8.58
N ALA A 9 13.57 -6.30 7.55
CA ALA A 9 14.29 -5.91 6.35
C ALA A 9 13.59 -4.77 5.62
N PHE A 10 12.25 -4.79 5.52
CA PHE A 10 11.47 -3.71 4.93
C PHE A 10 11.62 -2.40 5.71
N LEU A 11 11.51 -2.43 7.03
CA LEU A 11 11.64 -1.23 7.86
C LEU A 11 13.06 -0.64 7.80
N ARG A 12 14.10 -1.49 7.71
CA ARG A 12 15.47 -1.04 7.43
C ARG A 12 15.59 -0.39 6.06
N TRP A 13 15.06 -1.05 5.03
CA TRP A 13 15.05 -0.51 3.67
C TRP A 13 14.34 0.85 3.61
N VAL A 14 13.19 1.00 4.26
CA VAL A 14 12.44 2.26 4.42
C VAL A 14 13.32 3.35 5.06
N ALA A 15 14.07 3.01 6.11
CA ALA A 15 14.97 3.94 6.80
C ALA A 15 16.23 4.30 5.99
N GLU A 16 16.65 3.43 5.07
CA GLU A 16 17.77 3.64 4.14
C GLU A 16 17.35 4.52 2.94
N ASP A 17 16.79 5.70 3.21
CA ASP A 17 16.42 6.73 2.21
C ASP A 17 15.37 6.31 1.17
N HIS A 18 14.57 5.28 1.47
CA HIS A 18 13.43 4.90 0.65
C HIS A 18 12.11 5.55 1.10
N PHE A 19 12.14 6.28 2.22
CA PHE A 19 10.97 7.01 2.75
C PHE A 19 11.37 8.29 3.47
N THR A 20 10.83 9.41 3.03
CA THR A 20 10.96 10.68 3.73
C THR A 20 9.91 10.76 4.85
N ILE A 21 10.35 10.62 6.10
CA ILE A 21 9.47 10.73 7.27
C ILE A 21 9.16 12.21 7.53
N LEU A 22 7.88 12.55 7.54
CA LEU A 22 7.37 13.90 7.83
C LEU A 22 6.76 14.00 9.23
N GLY A 23 6.26 12.88 9.77
CA GLY A 23 5.70 12.84 11.12
C GLY A 23 5.64 11.44 11.70
N TYR A 24 5.54 11.40 13.02
CA TYR A 24 5.43 10.17 13.80
C TYR A 24 4.47 10.35 14.96
N ARG A 25 3.78 9.28 15.35
CA ARG A 25 2.98 9.23 16.58
C ARG A 25 2.71 7.81 17.03
N GLU A 26 2.64 7.61 18.34
CA GLU A 26 2.21 6.34 18.94
C GLU A 26 0.75 6.37 19.37
N TYR A 27 0.09 5.23 19.24
CA TYR A 27 -1.25 4.97 19.72
C TYR A 27 -1.26 3.70 20.56
N GLN A 28 -2.07 3.70 21.61
CA GLN A 28 -2.29 2.55 22.47
C GLN A 28 -3.79 2.27 22.62
N ALA A 29 -4.13 0.99 22.75
CA ALA A 29 -5.46 0.56 23.12
C ALA A 29 -5.77 1.00 24.55
N VAL A 30 -6.95 1.59 24.76
CA VAL A 30 -7.49 1.96 26.06
C VAL A 30 -8.97 1.56 26.12
N VAL A 31 -9.47 1.27 27.30
CA VAL A 31 -10.91 1.06 27.53
C VAL A 31 -11.47 2.31 28.20
N VAL A 32 -12.52 2.89 27.61
CA VAL A 32 -13.24 4.05 28.15
C VAL A 32 -14.72 3.74 28.06
N ASP A 33 -15.44 3.79 29.17
CA ASP A 33 -16.88 3.50 29.23
C ASP A 33 -17.27 2.16 28.57
N GLY A 34 -16.43 1.12 28.79
CA GLY A 34 -16.62 -0.20 28.20
C GLY A 34 -16.30 -0.31 26.70
N GLN A 35 -15.81 0.76 26.06
CA GLN A 35 -15.44 0.78 24.64
C GLN A 35 -13.92 0.71 24.46
N GLU A 36 -13.46 -0.17 23.56
CA GLU A 36 -12.06 -0.24 23.16
C GLU A 36 -11.73 0.85 22.15
N LEU A 37 -10.85 1.77 22.54
CA LEU A 37 -10.41 2.91 21.75
C LEU A 37 -8.90 2.86 21.54
N LEU A 38 -8.43 3.52 20.50
CA LEU A 38 -7.04 3.92 20.31
C LEU A 38 -6.89 5.37 20.70
N ARG A 39 -6.02 5.61 21.67
CA ARG A 39 -5.65 6.95 22.11
C ARG A 39 -4.19 7.19 21.75
N ALA A 40 -3.89 8.40 21.28
CA ALA A 40 -2.51 8.83 21.09
C ALA A 40 -1.77 8.82 22.43
N VAL A 41 -0.54 8.34 22.44
CA VAL A 41 0.34 8.43 23.62
C VAL A 41 0.81 9.87 23.75
N ALA A 42 0.57 10.49 24.90
CA ALA A 42 0.96 11.87 25.17
C ALA A 42 2.47 12.08 24.94
N GLY A 43 2.85 13.17 24.26
CA GLY A 43 4.25 13.49 23.97
C GLY A 43 4.91 12.65 22.86
N SER A 44 4.25 11.62 22.30
CA SER A 44 4.83 10.79 21.24
C SER A 44 4.86 11.43 19.85
N GLY A 45 4.19 12.57 19.68
CA GLY A 45 4.04 13.24 18.40
C GLY A 45 5.32 13.94 17.93
N LEU A 46 5.80 13.63 16.73
CA LEU A 46 6.96 14.27 16.09
C LEU A 46 6.63 14.80 14.70
N GLY A 47 7.45 15.76 14.22
CA GLY A 47 7.28 16.40 12.91
C GLY A 47 5.90 17.06 12.78
N ILE A 48 5.23 16.82 11.64
CA ILE A 48 3.86 17.33 11.39
C ILE A 48 2.82 16.80 12.39
N SER A 49 3.17 15.80 13.21
CA SER A 49 2.31 15.22 14.24
C SER A 49 2.65 15.70 15.65
N ARG A 50 3.41 16.79 15.83
CA ARG A 50 3.74 17.30 17.18
C ARG A 50 2.51 17.88 17.90
N ASP A 51 1.83 18.83 17.28
CA ASP A 51 0.76 19.61 17.92
C ASP A 51 -0.66 19.16 17.50
N ALA A 52 -0.78 18.11 16.69
CA ALA A 52 -2.08 17.67 16.22
C ALA A 52 -2.89 17.02 17.35
N GLU A 53 -3.95 17.64 17.83
CA GLU A 53 -4.87 16.94 18.73
C GLU A 53 -5.38 15.65 18.07
N SER A 54 -5.36 14.54 18.82
CA SER A 54 -5.89 13.26 18.33
C SER A 54 -7.05 12.83 19.19
N LYS A 55 -8.25 12.94 18.63
CA LYS A 55 -9.43 12.34 19.25
C LYS A 55 -9.26 10.82 19.29
N PRO A 56 -9.57 10.16 20.42
CA PRO A 56 -9.63 8.72 20.48
C PRO A 56 -10.54 8.17 19.37
N ARG A 57 -10.10 7.11 18.71
CA ARG A 57 -10.88 6.43 17.66
C ARG A 57 -11.15 4.99 18.07
N PRO A 58 -12.23 4.35 17.60
CA PRO A 58 -12.48 2.94 17.94
C PRO A 58 -11.29 2.04 17.59
N LEU A 59 -10.89 1.11 18.46
CA LEU A 59 -9.79 0.16 18.20
C LEU A 59 -10.02 -0.64 16.90
N LYS A 60 -11.30 -0.93 16.63
CA LYS A 60 -11.77 -1.57 15.39
C LYS A 60 -11.44 -0.81 14.09
N SER A 61 -11.02 0.45 14.18
CA SER A 61 -10.58 1.23 13.04
C SER A 61 -9.11 0.97 12.67
N LEU A 62 -8.38 0.08 13.35
CA LEU A 62 -7.08 -0.39 12.83
C LEU A 62 -7.33 -1.37 11.70
N GLY A 63 -6.63 -1.16 10.58
CA GLY A 63 -6.77 -1.99 9.39
C GLY A 63 -6.59 -3.49 9.66
N ALA A 64 -5.77 -3.87 10.64
CA ALA A 64 -5.56 -5.27 11.01
C ALA A 64 -6.52 -5.82 12.09
N TYR A 65 -7.46 -5.01 12.61
CA TYR A 65 -8.37 -5.45 13.68
C TYR A 65 -9.24 -6.63 13.27
N LYS A 66 -9.63 -6.70 11.99
CA LYS A 66 -10.45 -7.77 11.42
C LYS A 66 -9.69 -8.79 10.58
N VAL A 67 -8.38 -8.62 10.40
CA VAL A 67 -7.58 -9.52 9.57
C VAL A 67 -7.23 -10.74 10.42
N SER A 68 -7.67 -11.93 10.02
CA SER A 68 -7.19 -13.21 10.55
C SER A 68 -5.90 -13.61 9.83
N GLY A 69 -4.92 -14.18 10.53
CA GLY A 69 -3.63 -14.59 9.94
C GLY A 69 -2.46 -14.45 10.92
N ASP A 70 -1.25 -14.78 10.45
CA ASP A 70 -0.01 -14.62 11.24
C ASP A 70 0.15 -13.16 11.68
N VAL A 71 0.43 -12.96 12.96
CA VAL A 71 0.72 -11.65 13.56
C VAL A 71 1.78 -10.90 12.76
N ALA A 72 2.81 -11.61 12.29
CA ALA A 72 3.90 -11.01 11.53
C ALA A 72 3.44 -10.42 10.18
N GLU A 73 2.50 -11.07 9.49
CA GLU A 73 1.95 -10.58 8.21
C GLU A 73 1.02 -9.39 8.42
N ARG A 74 0.38 -9.32 9.59
CA ARG A 74 -0.56 -8.26 9.96
C ARG A 74 0.12 -7.05 10.61
N ALA A 75 1.40 -7.15 10.94
CA ALA A 75 2.10 -6.15 11.75
C ALA A 75 2.40 -4.84 11.00
N LEU A 76 2.23 -4.79 9.68
CA LEU A 76 2.45 -3.60 8.90
C LEU A 76 1.20 -3.19 8.11
N ILE A 77 0.81 -1.94 8.25
CA ILE A 77 -0.21 -1.29 7.42
C ILE A 77 0.50 -0.30 6.50
N ILE A 78 0.28 -0.43 5.20
CA ILE A 78 0.73 0.53 4.19
C ILE A 78 -0.51 1.08 3.47
N THR A 79 -0.73 2.39 3.52
CA THR A 79 -1.87 3.03 2.84
C THR A 79 -1.58 4.52 2.59
N LYS A 80 -2.55 5.24 2.01
CA LYS A 80 -2.51 6.70 1.87
C LYS A 80 -3.24 7.39 3.02
N THR A 81 -2.83 8.61 3.34
CA THR A 81 -3.57 9.50 4.25
C THR A 81 -4.51 10.41 3.45
N ASN A 82 -5.50 11.00 4.12
CA ASN A 82 -6.31 12.07 3.53
C ASN A 82 -5.58 13.43 3.50
N ALA A 83 -4.43 13.51 4.18
CA ALA A 83 -3.63 14.72 4.23
C ALA A 83 -2.67 14.76 3.04
N ARG A 84 -2.58 15.92 2.41
CA ARG A 84 -1.62 16.15 1.33
C ARG A 84 -0.27 16.58 1.91
N SER A 85 0.80 16.16 1.24
CA SER A 85 2.12 16.68 1.54
C SER A 85 2.21 18.14 1.10
N LEU A 86 2.74 18.99 1.98
CA LEU A 86 3.08 20.39 1.67
C LEU A 86 4.50 20.53 1.12
N VAL A 87 5.29 19.45 1.13
CA VAL A 87 6.72 19.43 0.77
C VAL A 87 7.04 18.26 -0.16
N HIS A 88 8.18 18.34 -0.84
CA HIS A 88 8.72 17.34 -1.78
C HIS A 88 7.91 17.13 -3.08
N ARG A 89 6.62 16.80 -3.00
CA ARG A 89 5.72 16.74 -4.17
C ARG A 89 4.26 16.89 -3.74
N PRO A 90 3.40 17.54 -4.56
CA PRO A 90 1.96 17.51 -4.35
C PRO A 90 1.44 16.07 -4.43
N GLY A 91 0.73 15.62 -3.40
CA GLY A 91 0.14 14.29 -3.35
C GLY A 91 -0.31 13.90 -1.95
N TYR A 92 -1.11 12.85 -1.83
CA TYR A 92 -1.46 12.28 -0.53
C TYR A 92 -0.22 11.65 0.12
N MET A 93 -0.01 11.91 1.42
CA MET A 93 1.08 11.28 2.16
C MET A 93 0.83 9.79 2.32
N ASP A 94 1.91 9.03 2.38
CA ASP A 94 1.94 7.63 2.75
C ASP A 94 1.84 7.46 4.26
N TYR A 95 1.21 6.36 4.66
CA TYR A 95 0.99 5.92 6.03
C TYR A 95 1.65 4.56 6.21
N LEU A 96 2.61 4.49 7.12
CA LEU A 96 3.19 3.22 7.60
C LEU A 96 2.80 3.04 9.06
N GLY A 97 1.94 2.05 9.34
CA GLY A 97 1.53 1.69 10.70
C GLY A 97 2.17 0.38 11.11
N VAL A 98 3.06 0.41 12.10
CA VAL A 98 3.65 -0.80 12.71
C VAL A 98 2.84 -1.15 13.95
N LEU A 99 2.15 -2.29 13.92
CA LEU A 99 1.25 -2.69 14.99
C LEU A 99 1.98 -3.42 16.10
N ARG A 100 1.54 -3.16 17.32
CA ARG A 100 1.94 -3.90 18.51
C ARG A 100 0.84 -4.86 18.90
N PHE A 101 1.22 -6.08 19.26
CA PHE A 101 0.31 -7.13 19.67
C PHE A 101 0.60 -7.58 21.09
N ASP A 102 -0.44 -8.05 21.79
CA ASP A 102 -0.29 -8.77 23.06
C ASP A 102 0.09 -10.25 22.85
N ALA A 103 0.24 -10.99 23.95
CA ALA A 103 0.58 -12.41 23.91
C ALA A 103 -0.48 -13.29 23.20
N ASN A 104 -1.71 -12.78 23.04
CA ASN A 104 -2.81 -13.48 22.37
C ASN A 104 -2.92 -13.09 20.88
N GLY A 105 -2.00 -12.26 20.37
CA GLY A 105 -2.02 -11.80 18.98
C GLY A 105 -3.10 -10.76 18.69
N LYS A 106 -3.65 -10.10 19.73
CA LYS A 106 -4.57 -8.97 19.58
C LYS A 106 -3.77 -7.68 19.43
N ALA A 107 -4.14 -6.84 18.46
CA ALA A 107 -3.50 -5.54 18.28
C ALA A 107 -3.84 -4.60 19.44
N VAL A 108 -2.81 -4.10 20.14
CA VAL A 108 -2.92 -3.25 21.34
C VAL A 108 -2.26 -1.89 21.17
N GLY A 109 -1.65 -1.63 20.02
CA GLY A 109 -1.05 -0.32 19.73
C GLY A 109 -0.55 -0.20 18.30
N GLU A 110 -0.12 1.00 17.95
CA GLU A 110 0.37 1.36 16.62
C GLU A 110 1.46 2.42 16.74
N GLN A 111 2.60 2.18 16.09
CA GLN A 111 3.59 3.20 15.77
C GLN A 111 3.32 3.68 14.35
N ARG A 112 2.90 4.93 14.20
CA ARG A 112 2.49 5.50 12.91
C ARG A 112 3.54 6.44 12.39
N PHE A 113 3.99 6.20 11.17
CA PHE A 113 4.84 7.09 10.39
C PHE A 113 4.03 7.67 9.24
N LEU A 114 4.16 8.98 9.05
CA LEU A 114 3.58 9.73 7.93
C LEU A 114 4.72 10.29 7.08
N GLY A 115 4.59 10.18 5.76
CA GLY A 115 5.66 10.64 4.89
C GLY A 115 5.40 10.39 3.43
N LEU A 116 6.47 10.24 2.66
CA LEU A 116 6.42 9.96 1.22
C LEU A 116 7.48 8.93 0.87
N PHE A 117 7.12 7.92 0.08
CA PHE A 117 8.14 7.12 -0.60
C PHE A 117 8.98 8.00 -1.55
N THR A 118 10.29 7.79 -1.54
CA THR A 118 11.25 8.55 -2.35
C THR A 118 11.26 8.09 -3.80
N SER A 119 11.90 8.86 -4.68
CA SER A 119 12.06 8.46 -6.09
C SER A 119 12.82 7.14 -6.25
N SER A 120 13.81 6.85 -5.39
CA SER A 120 14.55 5.58 -5.36
C SER A 120 13.62 4.41 -5.01
N ALA A 121 12.72 4.58 -4.04
CA ALA A 121 11.69 3.60 -3.73
C ALA A 121 10.77 3.35 -4.93
N TYR A 122 10.43 4.42 -5.66
CA TYR A 122 9.63 4.33 -6.88
C TYR A 122 10.40 3.77 -8.07
N THR A 123 11.71 3.59 -8.08
CA THR A 123 12.44 2.98 -9.21
C THR A 123 13.07 1.64 -8.87
N ALA A 124 13.06 1.25 -7.58
CA ALA A 124 13.53 -0.03 -7.12
C ALA A 124 12.77 -1.19 -7.78
N ARG A 125 13.53 -2.22 -8.16
CA ARG A 125 12.97 -3.46 -8.71
C ARG A 125 12.18 -4.20 -7.63
N PRO A 126 10.96 -4.71 -7.91
CA PRO A 126 10.13 -5.34 -6.88
C PRO A 126 10.80 -6.49 -6.12
N TRP A 127 11.63 -7.29 -6.80
CA TRP A 127 12.38 -8.40 -6.18
C TRP A 127 13.59 -7.96 -5.33
N MET A 128 13.95 -6.68 -5.35
CA MET A 128 14.96 -6.09 -4.47
C MET A 128 14.35 -5.43 -3.23
N VAL A 129 13.04 -5.19 -3.24
CA VAL A 129 12.33 -4.54 -2.13
C VAL A 129 11.78 -5.63 -1.20
N PRO A 130 12.12 -5.63 0.10
CA PRO A 130 11.54 -6.58 1.05
C PRO A 130 10.00 -6.48 1.08
N LEU A 131 9.33 -7.57 1.43
CA LEU A 131 7.88 -7.82 1.26
C LEU A 131 7.46 -7.94 -0.21
N LEU A 132 7.88 -7.01 -1.08
CA LEU A 132 7.55 -7.07 -2.50
C LEU A 132 8.22 -8.24 -3.21
N ARG A 133 9.43 -8.62 -2.81
CA ARG A 133 10.11 -9.79 -3.38
C ARG A 133 9.35 -11.09 -3.18
N LYS A 134 8.77 -11.29 -1.99
CA LYS A 134 7.92 -12.46 -1.70
C LYS A 134 6.62 -12.42 -2.49
N LYS A 135 5.96 -11.25 -2.57
CA LYS A 135 4.79 -11.07 -3.44
C LYS A 135 5.13 -11.37 -4.90
N TYR A 136 6.24 -10.85 -5.40
CA TYR A 136 6.70 -11.07 -6.77
C TYR A 136 6.96 -12.55 -7.05
N GLU A 137 7.71 -13.24 -6.18
CA GLU A 137 8.00 -14.67 -6.33
C GLU A 137 6.72 -15.49 -6.38
N LYS A 138 5.80 -15.24 -5.45
CA LYS A 138 4.52 -15.95 -5.39
C LYS A 138 3.64 -15.67 -6.62
N LEU A 139 3.62 -14.45 -7.15
CA LEU A 139 2.91 -14.13 -8.40
C LEU A 139 3.49 -14.83 -9.62
N ILE A 140 4.82 -14.97 -9.67
CA ILE A 140 5.49 -15.72 -10.74
C ILE A 140 5.19 -17.21 -10.62
N GLU A 141 5.26 -17.77 -9.42
CA GLU A 141 4.92 -19.16 -9.14
C GLU A 141 3.47 -19.48 -9.53
N ASP A 142 2.52 -18.67 -9.04
CA ASP A 142 1.08 -18.86 -9.29
C ASP A 142 0.71 -18.74 -10.76
N SER A 143 1.54 -18.06 -11.57
CA SER A 143 1.28 -17.93 -13.00
C SER A 143 1.46 -19.24 -13.76
N GLY A 144 2.26 -20.18 -13.23
CA GLY A 144 2.67 -21.39 -13.93
C GLY A 144 3.48 -21.14 -15.22
N LEU A 145 3.88 -19.89 -15.49
CA LEU A 145 4.60 -19.53 -16.71
C LEU A 145 6.08 -19.87 -16.57
N LYS A 146 6.68 -20.42 -17.64
CA LYS A 146 8.12 -20.64 -17.69
C LYS A 146 8.86 -19.30 -17.63
N PRO A 147 9.75 -19.05 -16.63
CA PRO A 147 10.38 -17.73 -16.44
C PRO A 147 11.23 -17.24 -17.61
N ALA A 148 11.80 -18.16 -18.40
CA ALA A 148 12.58 -17.85 -19.60
C ALA A 148 11.73 -17.73 -20.88
N GLY A 149 10.47 -18.16 -20.83
CA GLY A 149 9.53 -18.08 -21.94
C GLY A 149 9.05 -16.65 -22.20
N HIS A 150 8.50 -16.42 -23.40
CA HIS A 150 8.02 -15.10 -23.82
C HIS A 150 7.01 -14.51 -22.81
N SER A 151 5.96 -15.27 -22.46
CA SER A 151 4.95 -14.82 -21.50
C SER A 151 5.50 -14.61 -20.08
N GLY A 152 6.48 -15.41 -19.65
CA GLY A 152 7.14 -15.24 -18.34
C GLY A 152 7.97 -13.95 -18.28
N LYS A 153 8.71 -13.63 -19.35
CA LYS A 153 9.42 -12.35 -19.50
C LYS A 153 8.45 -11.17 -19.52
N ALA A 154 7.33 -11.30 -20.23
CA ALA A 154 6.29 -10.28 -20.27
C ALA A 154 5.65 -10.04 -18.89
N LEU A 155 5.30 -11.10 -18.14
CA LEU A 155 4.77 -10.98 -16.78
C LEU A 155 5.76 -10.28 -15.85
N ARG A 156 7.05 -10.63 -15.91
CA ARG A 156 8.10 -9.93 -15.15
C ARG A 156 8.12 -8.44 -15.45
N HIS A 157 8.07 -8.07 -16.73
CA HIS A 157 8.05 -6.67 -17.14
C HIS A 157 6.79 -5.94 -16.65
N ILE A 158 5.62 -6.59 -16.67
CA ILE A 158 4.38 -6.05 -16.12
C ILE A 158 4.53 -5.76 -14.63
N LEU A 159 5.10 -6.70 -13.86
CA LEU A 159 5.33 -6.51 -12.43
C LEU A 159 6.38 -5.43 -12.13
N GLU A 160 7.43 -5.33 -12.96
CA GLU A 160 8.47 -4.29 -12.83
C GLU A 160 7.94 -2.88 -13.14
N THR A 161 6.98 -2.76 -14.05
CA THR A 161 6.38 -1.46 -14.46
C THR A 161 5.10 -1.11 -13.70
N MET A 162 4.54 -2.05 -12.93
CA MET A 162 3.39 -1.82 -12.08
C MET A 162 3.66 -0.67 -11.09
N PRO A 163 2.68 0.23 -10.85
CA PRO A 163 2.83 1.26 -9.82
C PRO A 163 3.19 0.64 -8.48
N ARG A 164 4.24 1.18 -7.83
CA ARG A 164 4.75 0.68 -6.54
C ARG A 164 3.68 0.70 -5.46
N ASP A 165 2.84 1.73 -5.44
CA ASP A 165 1.69 1.82 -4.53
C ASP A 165 0.73 0.62 -4.70
N GLU A 166 0.54 0.13 -5.93
CA GLU A 166 -0.31 -1.04 -6.17
C GLU A 166 0.35 -2.32 -5.65
N LEU A 167 1.64 -2.53 -5.93
CA LEU A 167 2.38 -3.68 -5.41
C LEU A 167 2.41 -3.73 -3.88
N LEU A 168 2.55 -2.56 -3.24
CA LEU A 168 2.57 -2.45 -1.78
C LEU A 168 1.19 -2.70 -1.18
N GLN A 169 0.14 -2.07 -1.71
CA GLN A 169 -1.16 -2.00 -1.05
C GLN A 169 -2.15 -3.09 -1.48
N ALA A 170 -2.02 -3.63 -2.69
CA ALA A 170 -2.97 -4.63 -3.18
C ALA A 170 -2.68 -6.01 -2.56
N PRO A 171 -3.74 -6.79 -2.26
CA PRO A 171 -3.60 -8.18 -1.89
C PRO A 171 -3.10 -8.98 -3.09
N ILE A 172 -2.43 -10.11 -2.82
CA ILE A 172 -1.73 -10.86 -3.87
C ILE A 172 -2.69 -11.41 -4.93
N GLU A 173 -3.90 -11.78 -4.54
CA GLU A 173 -4.93 -12.29 -5.43
C GLU A 173 -5.37 -11.21 -6.44
N ALA A 174 -5.56 -9.96 -5.96
CA ALA A 174 -5.91 -8.85 -6.83
C ALA A 174 -4.76 -8.49 -7.79
N LEU A 175 -3.50 -8.53 -7.30
CA LEU A 175 -2.33 -8.35 -8.14
C LEU A 175 -2.24 -9.42 -9.22
N PHE A 176 -2.45 -10.69 -8.85
CA PHE A 176 -2.42 -11.80 -9.79
C PHE A 176 -3.46 -11.62 -10.91
N GLN A 177 -4.72 -11.37 -10.55
CA GLN A 177 -5.79 -11.15 -11.51
C GLN A 177 -5.49 -9.97 -12.43
N THR A 178 -4.97 -8.87 -11.89
CA THR A 178 -4.59 -7.69 -12.66
C THR A 178 -3.44 -8.01 -13.61
N SER A 179 -2.36 -8.61 -13.13
CA SER A 179 -1.17 -8.91 -13.92
C SER A 179 -1.44 -9.89 -15.06
N ILE A 180 -2.22 -10.94 -14.83
CA ILE A 180 -2.62 -11.89 -15.88
C ILE A 180 -3.56 -11.24 -16.89
N ALA A 181 -4.51 -10.41 -16.43
CA ALA A 181 -5.38 -9.68 -17.32
C ALA A 181 -4.61 -8.68 -18.20
N VAL A 182 -3.61 -7.98 -17.66
CA VAL A 182 -2.72 -7.09 -18.41
C VAL A 182 -1.87 -7.87 -19.42
N LEU A 183 -1.37 -9.05 -19.05
CA LEU A 183 -0.66 -9.94 -19.96
C LEU A 183 -1.54 -10.33 -21.15
N ALA A 184 -2.82 -10.63 -20.92
CA ALA A 184 -3.78 -10.92 -21.99
C ALA A 184 -4.06 -9.72 -22.92
N LEU A 185 -3.94 -8.47 -22.43
CA LEU A 185 -4.11 -7.27 -23.26
C LEU A 185 -2.97 -7.11 -24.29
N GLN A 186 -1.78 -7.65 -24.02
CA GLN A 186 -0.70 -7.65 -25.02
C GLN A 186 -1.04 -8.50 -26.24
N GLN A 187 -1.89 -9.53 -26.06
CA GLN A 187 -2.37 -10.37 -27.15
C GLN A 187 -3.60 -9.79 -27.85
N ARG A 188 -4.41 -9.00 -27.11
CA ARG A 188 -5.66 -8.40 -27.60
C ARG A 188 -5.74 -6.95 -27.14
N GLN A 189 -5.44 -6.02 -28.05
CA GLN A 189 -5.49 -4.59 -27.79
C GLN A 189 -6.94 -4.15 -27.47
N ARG A 190 -7.26 -4.09 -26.19
CA ARG A 190 -8.55 -3.64 -25.66
C ARG A 190 -8.32 -2.69 -24.51
N THR A 191 -9.25 -1.76 -24.33
CA THR A 191 -9.27 -0.92 -23.13
C THR A 191 -9.78 -1.72 -21.95
N ARG A 192 -9.11 -1.61 -20.80
CA ARG A 192 -9.53 -2.28 -19.55
C ARG A 192 -9.23 -1.40 -18.35
N VAL A 193 -10.16 -1.39 -17.41
CA VAL A 193 -10.05 -0.66 -16.15
C VAL A 193 -10.04 -1.67 -15.01
N PHE A 194 -9.10 -1.50 -14.08
CA PHE A 194 -9.05 -2.22 -12.83
C PHE A 194 -9.26 -1.22 -11.70
N VAL A 195 -10.25 -1.47 -10.84
CA VAL A 195 -10.57 -0.61 -9.71
C VAL A 195 -10.43 -1.42 -8.42
N ARG A 196 -9.68 -0.88 -7.47
CA ARG A 196 -9.51 -1.47 -6.13
C ARG A 196 -9.77 -0.42 -5.08
N ARG A 197 -10.59 -0.74 -4.09
CA ARG A 197 -10.81 0.09 -2.91
C ARG A 197 -9.69 -0.11 -1.88
N ASP A 198 -9.22 0.96 -1.25
CA ASP A 198 -8.21 0.85 -0.19
C ASP A 198 -8.76 0.14 1.08
N LEU A 199 -7.84 -0.24 1.98
CA LEU A 199 -8.13 -0.97 3.23
C LEU A 199 -9.18 -0.30 4.14
N TYR A 200 -9.18 1.03 4.20
CA TYR A 200 -10.09 1.85 4.99
C TYR A 200 -11.26 2.41 4.17
N GLY A 201 -11.33 2.08 2.89
CA GLY A 201 -12.38 2.52 2.00
C GLY A 201 -12.37 4.00 1.64
N ARG A 202 -11.24 4.70 1.79
CA ARG A 202 -11.13 6.16 1.60
C ARG A 202 -10.73 6.55 0.18
N PHE A 203 -9.98 5.69 -0.49
CA PHE A 203 -9.47 5.88 -1.84
C PHE A 203 -9.81 4.69 -2.74
N PHE A 204 -9.82 4.97 -4.03
CA PHE A 204 -9.81 3.96 -5.09
C PHE A 204 -8.48 4.05 -5.86
N SER A 205 -7.84 2.90 -6.07
CA SER A 205 -6.78 2.73 -7.06
C SER A 205 -7.43 2.36 -8.39
N CYS A 206 -7.19 3.16 -9.43
CA CYS A 206 -7.71 2.93 -10.76
C CYS A 206 -6.55 2.76 -11.75
N LEU A 207 -6.39 1.54 -12.30
CA LEU A 207 -5.44 1.28 -13.37
C LEU A 207 -6.18 1.16 -14.69
N VAL A 208 -5.88 2.07 -15.63
CA VAL A 208 -6.52 2.12 -16.94
C VAL A 208 -5.51 1.77 -18.01
N PHE A 209 -5.74 0.66 -18.70
CA PHE A 209 -4.93 0.19 -19.81
C PHE A 209 -5.64 0.50 -21.12
N LEU A 210 -4.92 1.12 -22.05
CA LEU A 210 -5.42 1.49 -23.35
C LEU A 210 -4.35 1.25 -24.43
N PRO A 211 -4.77 0.99 -25.68
CA PRO A 211 -3.87 0.99 -26.83
C PRO A 211 -3.10 2.32 -26.93
N ARG A 212 -1.81 2.25 -27.25
CA ARG A 212 -0.89 3.41 -27.23
C ARG A 212 -1.33 4.52 -28.19
N ASP A 213 -1.89 4.16 -29.33
CA ASP A 213 -2.45 5.04 -30.35
C ASP A 213 -3.67 5.84 -29.87
N ARG A 214 -4.32 5.41 -28.77
CA ARG A 214 -5.48 6.08 -28.18
C ARG A 214 -5.12 6.96 -26.99
N PHE A 215 -3.87 6.95 -26.52
CA PHE A 215 -3.46 7.75 -25.37
C PHE A 215 -3.04 9.15 -25.79
N ASN A 216 -3.73 10.15 -25.27
CA ASN A 216 -3.31 11.55 -25.28
C ASN A 216 -3.78 12.23 -23.99
N GLN A 217 -3.37 13.48 -23.79
CA GLN A 217 -3.68 14.24 -22.56
C GLN A 217 -5.20 14.46 -22.38
N GLU A 218 -5.95 14.73 -23.46
CA GLU A 218 -7.41 14.90 -23.40
C GLU A 218 -8.12 13.61 -22.96
N ILE A 219 -7.73 12.46 -23.52
CA ILE A 219 -8.26 11.16 -23.13
C ILE A 219 -7.93 10.84 -21.67
N ARG A 220 -6.72 11.19 -21.21
CA ARG A 220 -6.34 11.05 -19.80
C ARG A 220 -7.27 11.85 -18.89
N GLU A 221 -7.52 13.12 -19.19
CA GLU A 221 -8.39 14.00 -18.40
C GLU A 221 -9.85 13.53 -18.41
N ARG A 222 -10.33 13.02 -19.55
CA ARG A 222 -11.66 12.41 -19.68
C ARG A 222 -11.79 11.14 -18.85
N ILE A 223 -10.77 10.29 -18.84
CA ILE A 223 -10.72 9.09 -18.00
C ILE A 223 -10.76 9.49 -16.52
N GLU A 224 -9.94 10.45 -16.11
CA GLU A 224 -9.90 10.95 -14.73
C GLU A 224 -11.28 11.46 -14.28
N THR A 225 -11.89 12.33 -15.09
CA THR A 225 -13.23 12.85 -14.84
C THR A 225 -14.28 11.74 -14.75
N ALA A 226 -14.24 10.76 -15.66
CA ALA A 226 -15.18 9.64 -15.66
C ALA A 226 -15.01 8.74 -14.42
N MET A 227 -13.77 8.52 -13.96
CA MET A 227 -13.50 7.77 -12.74
C MET A 227 -14.00 8.53 -11.51
N MET A 228 -13.71 9.84 -11.40
CA MET A 228 -14.16 10.65 -10.27
C MET A 228 -15.69 10.67 -10.16
N HIS A 229 -16.38 10.88 -11.28
CA HIS A 229 -17.83 10.83 -11.33
C HIS A 229 -18.39 9.45 -10.96
N SER A 230 -17.83 8.37 -11.52
CA SER A 230 -18.34 7.01 -11.30
C SER A 230 -18.11 6.49 -9.88
N LEU A 231 -17.10 7.01 -9.19
CA LEU A 231 -16.69 6.56 -7.86
C LEU A 231 -17.09 7.52 -6.74
N ASN A 232 -17.84 8.58 -7.07
CA ASN A 232 -18.27 9.64 -6.14
C ASN A 232 -17.09 10.32 -5.41
N GLY A 233 -16.01 10.63 -6.14
CA GLY A 233 -14.82 11.28 -5.60
C GLY A 233 -13.94 11.92 -6.64
#